data_AF-A0A0L0VDC7-F1
#
_entry.id   AF-A0A0L0VDC7-F1
#
_cell.length_a   1.000
_cell.length_b   1.000
_cell.length_c   1.000
_cell.angle_alpha   90.00
_cell.angle_beta   90.00
_cell.angle_gamma   90.00
#
_symmetry.space_group_name_H-M   'P 1'
#
loop_
_entity.id
_entity.type
_entity.pdbx_description
1 polymer ?
#
loop_
_entity_poly.entity_id
_entity_poly.type
_entity_poly.pdbx_seq_one_letter_code
_entity_poly.pdbx_strand_id
1 'polypeptide(L)'
;MVSYQFRSDSTVLDDGCGLNGRDCAQYRNLSVAFRCPSNCGASTGLRNPRVVGGQIANYQPLVVGGAGEGRRYRADSFVCQSAVHAGVISTRWGGCGVLKMLNRADDFTGSEANGIRSIDFPAPFPTSFVFLEDVYSSGCNDLRLVTIFFNVLSSVIFTIALGPSPKIFFWVLSFVGYWTVVVASEPRSLPPSWSESIGDFFPFLFVCYWLWNVSWTNTLQHISGHWAWVYLGPWWFGVTMNLTAGWVPLDRLTPHDIQQRPGALLALLILMSITLVLVCYQAWCLKQEKRFQKLRLPYILLGFVLVVLMFVPEHSVRIHHYLIGIFLSPLASARTNLSGVLQGFLLGMIQNGIARWSFASILERTSEVLGDGYSSEDVMPSFDLGNSGLINDFKDLKVSWKVEAEGKSTDPTLMVGVMVNDILSFIIPHINQSLIINNYLTNLTSSAVSTLSVPQLATAINQFFFRLAFFKNVDDQRTSEYTGPITFFVNNQTWLGPIPVI
;
A
#
# COMPACT_ATOMS: atom_id res chain seq x y z
N MET A 1 -0.71 -11.10 -18.18
CA MET A 1 0.49 -11.36 -17.35
C MET A 1 0.08 -11.02 -15.94
N VAL A 2 -0.34 -12.04 -15.18
CA VAL A 2 -1.19 -11.86 -13.99
C VAL A 2 -0.33 -11.35 -12.84
N SER A 3 -0.62 -10.14 -12.39
CA SER A 3 -0.23 -9.64 -11.07
C SER A 3 -0.94 -10.52 -10.05
N TYR A 4 -0.31 -11.62 -9.62
CA TYR A 4 -0.71 -12.31 -8.40
C TYR A 4 -0.25 -11.47 -7.22
N GLN A 5 -0.95 -10.37 -7.02
CA GLN A 5 -1.31 -9.93 -5.68
C GLN A 5 -2.48 -10.86 -5.34
N PHE A 6 -2.32 -11.78 -4.39
CA PHE A 6 -3.48 -12.43 -3.80
C PHE A 6 -4.36 -11.28 -3.27
N ARG A 7 -5.42 -10.96 -4.03
CA ARG A 7 -6.45 -9.92 -3.84
C ARG A 7 -5.98 -8.50 -3.51
N SER A 8 -6.20 -7.59 -4.46
CA SER A 8 -6.40 -6.16 -4.21
C SER A 8 -7.89 -5.76 -4.24
N ASP A 9 -8.82 -6.72 -4.09
CA ASP A 9 -10.23 -6.38 -3.94
C ASP A 9 -10.46 -6.05 -2.47
N SER A 10 -10.42 -4.76 -2.16
CA SER A 10 -10.52 -4.15 -0.82
C SER A 10 -11.87 -4.38 -0.12
N THR A 11 -12.69 -5.30 -0.62
CA THR A 11 -14.04 -5.58 -0.11
C THR A 11 -14.20 -6.98 0.46
N VAL A 12 -13.23 -7.88 0.25
CA VAL A 12 -13.29 -9.23 0.82
C VAL A 12 -12.34 -9.31 2.00
N LEU A 13 -12.92 -9.37 3.20
CA LEU A 13 -12.21 -9.56 4.47
C LEU A 13 -11.41 -10.88 4.50
N ASP A 14 -11.80 -11.87 3.69
CA ASP A 14 -11.17 -13.19 3.65
C ASP A 14 -10.11 -13.32 2.53
N ASP A 15 -9.02 -14.02 2.85
CA ASP A 15 -7.96 -14.40 1.91
C ASP A 15 -8.45 -15.43 0.88
N GLY A 16 -9.64 -16.02 1.09
CA GLY A 16 -10.31 -16.93 0.17
C GLY A 16 -9.74 -18.34 0.18
N CYS A 17 -8.97 -18.68 1.22
CA CYS A 17 -8.36 -20.00 1.37
C CYS A 17 -9.25 -21.00 2.11
N GLY A 18 -10.38 -20.56 2.68
CA GLY A 18 -11.32 -21.40 3.39
C GLY A 18 -10.74 -22.01 4.68
N LEU A 19 -11.59 -22.75 5.40
CA LEU A 19 -11.21 -23.45 6.62
C LEU A 19 -10.04 -24.42 6.38
N ASN A 20 -9.01 -24.33 7.24
CA ASN A 20 -7.76 -25.08 7.16
C ASN A 20 -6.99 -24.90 5.84
N GLY A 21 -7.21 -23.80 5.11
CA GLY A 21 -6.55 -23.52 3.85
C GLY A 21 -6.95 -24.46 2.70
N ARG A 22 -8.13 -25.10 2.82
CA ARG A 22 -8.61 -26.12 1.88
C ARG A 22 -8.71 -25.60 0.45
N ASP A 23 -9.19 -24.37 0.27
CA ASP A 23 -9.46 -23.82 -1.07
C ASP A 23 -8.18 -23.32 -1.74
N CYS A 24 -7.11 -23.11 -0.97
CA CYS A 24 -5.79 -22.78 -1.49
C CYS A 24 -4.98 -24.02 -1.90
N ALA A 25 -5.50 -25.24 -1.69
CA ALA A 25 -4.84 -26.47 -2.14
C ALA A 25 -4.78 -26.60 -3.67
N GLN A 26 -5.71 -25.97 -4.40
CA GLN A 26 -5.75 -26.01 -5.87
C GLN A 26 -4.56 -25.34 -6.55
N TYR A 27 -3.85 -24.45 -5.84
CA TYR A 27 -2.71 -23.72 -6.39
C TYR A 27 -1.38 -24.46 -6.25
N ARG A 28 -1.38 -25.67 -5.69
CA ARG A 28 -0.18 -26.49 -5.47
C ARG A 28 0.40 -26.99 -6.80
N ASN A 29 1.72 -26.98 -6.93
CA ASN A 29 2.48 -27.44 -8.10
C ASN A 29 2.25 -26.67 -9.42
N LEU A 30 1.68 -25.47 -9.36
CA LEU A 30 1.58 -24.58 -10.52
C LEU A 30 2.88 -23.77 -10.69
N SER A 31 3.30 -23.61 -11.94
CA SER A 31 4.37 -22.69 -12.32
C SER A 31 3.77 -21.44 -12.93
N VAL A 32 4.14 -20.27 -12.41
CA VAL A 32 3.60 -18.97 -12.83
C VAL A 32 4.73 -18.05 -13.25
N ALA A 33 4.65 -17.53 -14.47
CA ALA A 33 5.55 -16.49 -14.94
C ALA A 33 5.14 -15.13 -14.36
N PHE A 34 6.10 -14.35 -13.90
CA PHE A 34 5.89 -13.01 -13.37
C PHE A 34 6.83 -12.01 -14.01
N ARG A 35 6.44 -10.72 -13.99
CA ARG A 35 7.29 -9.60 -14.38
C ARG A 35 7.13 -8.48 -13.35
N CYS A 36 8.26 -7.93 -12.94
CA CYS A 36 8.34 -6.92 -11.89
C CYS A 36 8.96 -5.63 -12.43
N PRO A 37 8.41 -4.47 -12.07
CA PRO A 37 8.97 -3.18 -12.46
C PRO A 37 10.28 -2.90 -11.70
N SER A 38 11.01 -1.89 -12.17
CA SER A 38 12.08 -1.26 -11.40
C SER A 38 11.55 -0.64 -10.11
N ASN A 39 12.43 -0.51 -9.10
CA ASN A 39 12.12 0.04 -7.79
C ASN A 39 11.03 -0.73 -7.01
N CYS A 40 10.92 -2.05 -7.22
CA CYS A 40 10.03 -2.94 -6.46
C CYS A 40 10.70 -3.57 -5.22
N GLY A 41 11.82 -2.98 -4.77
CA GLY A 41 12.59 -3.46 -3.62
C GLY A 41 12.11 -2.88 -2.28
N ALA A 42 13.04 -2.71 -1.34
CA ALA A 42 12.74 -2.31 0.05
C ALA A 42 12.05 -0.94 0.22
N SER A 43 12.11 -0.06 -0.79
CA SER A 43 11.43 1.23 -0.81
C SER A 43 9.92 1.14 -1.01
N THR A 44 9.42 -0.03 -1.40
CA THR A 44 8.00 -0.36 -1.48
C THR A 44 7.67 -1.27 -0.32
N GLY A 45 6.70 -0.90 0.52
CA GLY A 45 6.35 -1.66 1.71
C GLY A 45 4.86 -1.63 1.97
N LEU A 46 4.43 -2.45 2.92
CA LEU A 46 3.06 -2.45 3.42
C LEU A 46 2.66 -1.06 3.90
N ARG A 47 1.47 -0.60 3.52
CA ARG A 47 0.87 0.65 4.01
C ARG A 47 -0.19 0.44 5.08
N ASN A 48 -0.68 -0.79 5.19
CA ASN A 48 -1.56 -1.24 6.25
C ASN A 48 -0.84 -2.40 6.97
N PRO A 49 -0.90 -2.46 8.32
CA PRO A 49 -0.17 -3.45 9.08
C PRO A 49 -0.67 -4.86 8.76
N ARG A 50 0.25 -5.82 8.62
CA ARG A 50 -0.05 -7.23 8.40
C ARG A 50 0.55 -8.08 9.51
N VAL A 51 -0.25 -8.99 10.06
CA VAL A 51 0.21 -9.90 11.10
C VAL A 51 0.88 -11.10 10.44
N VAL A 52 2.09 -11.44 10.91
CA VAL A 52 2.87 -12.60 10.48
C VAL A 52 3.31 -13.34 11.72
N GLY A 53 2.60 -14.42 12.05
CA GLY A 53 2.79 -15.16 13.29
C GLY A 53 2.66 -14.26 14.52
N GLY A 54 3.73 -14.14 15.30
CA GLY A 54 3.78 -13.34 16.54
C GLY A 54 4.16 -11.88 16.33
N GLN A 55 4.27 -11.40 15.08
CA GLN A 55 4.80 -10.08 14.75
C GLN A 55 3.83 -9.29 13.86
N ILE A 56 4.00 -7.97 13.85
CA ILE A 56 3.24 -7.06 12.98
C ILE A 56 4.22 -6.41 12.00
N ALA A 57 4.03 -6.70 10.72
CA ALA A 57 4.77 -6.08 9.63
C ALA A 57 4.05 -4.82 9.16
N ASN A 58 4.69 -3.66 9.29
CA ASN A 58 4.19 -2.40 8.77
C ASN A 58 5.34 -1.57 8.17
N TYR A 59 5.07 -0.81 7.11
CA TYR A 59 6.05 0.01 6.38
C TYR A 59 7.32 -0.74 5.92
N GLN A 60 7.21 -2.04 5.71
CA GLN A 60 8.31 -2.90 5.23
C GLN A 60 7.81 -3.87 4.16
N PRO A 61 8.71 -4.45 3.34
CA PRO A 61 8.38 -5.54 2.43
C PRO A 61 7.69 -6.71 3.14
N LEU A 62 6.62 -7.26 2.55
CA LEU A 62 6.01 -8.49 3.04
C LEU A 62 6.69 -9.68 2.37
N VAL A 63 7.80 -10.12 2.98
CA VAL A 63 8.55 -11.30 2.54
C VAL A 63 8.75 -12.20 3.74
N VAL A 64 8.24 -13.42 3.68
CA VAL A 64 8.32 -14.40 4.78
C VAL A 64 9.09 -15.62 4.28
N GLY A 65 10.20 -15.93 4.96
CA GLY A 65 11.11 -17.00 4.55
C GLY A 65 12.17 -16.60 3.51
N GLY A 66 12.55 -17.54 2.67
CA GLY A 66 13.54 -17.37 1.60
C GLY A 66 14.96 -17.83 1.97
N ALA A 67 15.21 -18.14 3.24
CA ALA A 67 16.44 -18.79 3.70
C ALA A 67 16.19 -20.27 4.05
N GLY A 68 17.21 -20.93 4.59
CA GLY A 68 17.12 -22.34 5.01
C GLY A 68 17.09 -23.34 3.85
N GLU A 69 16.77 -24.59 4.18
CA GLU A 69 16.71 -25.68 3.21
C GLU A 69 15.57 -25.47 2.21
N GLY A 70 15.87 -25.51 0.92
CA GLY A 70 14.89 -25.32 -0.15
C GLY A 70 14.44 -23.87 -0.41
N ARG A 71 14.97 -22.87 0.32
CA ARG A 71 14.76 -21.42 0.09
C ARG A 71 13.30 -21.04 -0.21
N ARG A 72 12.39 -21.56 0.60
CA ARG A 72 10.95 -21.42 0.37
C ARG A 72 10.44 -20.09 0.91
N TYR A 73 9.55 -19.46 0.15
CA TYR A 73 8.80 -18.28 0.57
C TYR A 73 7.37 -18.66 0.89
N ARG A 74 6.77 -18.00 1.90
CA ARG A 74 5.35 -18.19 2.22
C ARG A 74 4.48 -17.67 1.09
N ALA A 75 3.38 -18.34 0.77
CA ALA A 75 2.58 -18.07 -0.43
C ALA A 75 1.96 -16.65 -0.51
N ASP A 76 1.82 -15.98 0.62
CA ASP A 76 1.34 -14.60 0.76
C ASP A 76 2.45 -13.54 0.69
N SER A 77 3.71 -13.94 0.49
CA SER A 77 4.83 -13.02 0.29
C SER A 77 4.71 -12.30 -1.05
N PHE A 78 5.09 -11.02 -1.09
CA PHE A 78 5.09 -10.24 -2.32
C PHE A 78 6.13 -10.78 -3.29
N VAL A 79 5.67 -11.27 -4.45
CA VAL A 79 6.49 -11.98 -5.44
C VAL A 79 7.70 -11.16 -5.90
N CYS A 80 7.52 -9.88 -6.23
CA CYS A 80 8.62 -9.04 -6.72
C CYS A 80 9.69 -8.77 -5.66
N GLN A 81 9.28 -8.53 -4.42
CA GLN A 81 10.20 -8.33 -3.31
C GLN A 81 10.91 -9.62 -2.95
N SER A 82 10.20 -10.74 -2.97
CA SER A 82 10.78 -12.08 -2.78
C SER A 82 11.79 -12.41 -3.89
N ALA A 83 11.53 -12.01 -5.13
CA ALA A 83 12.43 -12.22 -6.26
C ALA A 83 13.70 -11.35 -6.17
N VAL A 84 13.58 -10.11 -5.68
CA VAL A 84 14.74 -9.27 -5.33
C VAL A 84 15.53 -9.91 -4.19
N HIS A 85 14.86 -10.32 -3.11
CA HIS A 85 15.49 -10.99 -1.97
C HIS A 85 16.25 -12.24 -2.42
N ALA A 86 15.64 -13.07 -3.27
CA ALA A 86 16.25 -14.27 -3.85
C ALA A 86 17.40 -13.98 -4.86
N GLY A 87 17.57 -12.74 -5.32
CA GLY A 87 18.55 -12.38 -6.34
C GLY A 87 18.15 -12.77 -7.77
N VAL A 88 16.88 -13.12 -8.00
CA VAL A 88 16.35 -13.51 -9.32
C VAL A 88 16.21 -12.30 -10.24
N ILE A 89 15.89 -11.13 -9.66
CA ILE A 89 15.73 -9.88 -10.40
C ILE A 89 16.49 -8.74 -9.71
N SER A 90 16.72 -7.65 -10.46
CA SER A 90 17.37 -6.45 -9.92
C SER A 90 16.35 -5.44 -9.43
N THR A 91 16.58 -4.83 -8.26
CA THR A 91 15.79 -3.67 -7.81
C THR A 91 15.84 -2.52 -8.82
N ARG A 92 16.98 -2.33 -9.50
CA ARG A 92 17.18 -1.18 -10.40
C ARG A 92 16.47 -1.34 -11.73
N TRP A 93 16.52 -2.54 -12.29
CA TRP A 93 16.03 -2.83 -13.64
C TRP A 93 14.75 -3.66 -13.67
N GLY A 94 14.23 -4.05 -12.50
CA GLY A 94 13.16 -5.04 -12.43
C GLY A 94 13.62 -6.38 -13.01
N GLY A 95 12.68 -7.13 -13.55
CA GLY A 95 12.98 -8.38 -14.24
C GLY A 95 11.74 -9.26 -14.37
N CYS A 96 11.95 -10.48 -14.85
CA CYS A 96 10.91 -11.48 -14.92
C CYS A 96 11.50 -12.84 -14.52
N GLY A 97 10.63 -13.77 -14.18
CA GLY A 97 11.03 -15.13 -13.83
C GLY A 97 9.82 -16.03 -13.76
N VAL A 98 10.05 -17.26 -13.31
CA VAL A 98 8.98 -18.21 -13.03
C VAL A 98 9.10 -18.64 -11.58
N LEU A 99 8.00 -18.52 -10.84
CA LEU A 99 7.86 -19.14 -9.53
C LEU A 99 7.13 -20.47 -9.68
N LYS A 100 7.47 -21.43 -8.84
CA LYS A 100 6.78 -22.70 -8.70
C LYS A 100 6.14 -22.75 -7.32
N MET A 101 4.82 -22.85 -7.29
CA MET A 101 4.06 -23.11 -6.08
C MET A 101 4.36 -24.53 -5.60
N LEU A 102 4.66 -24.66 -4.32
CA LEU A 102 4.94 -25.91 -3.64
C LEU A 102 3.89 -26.15 -2.56
N ASN A 103 3.91 -27.37 -2.05
CA ASN A 103 3.10 -27.76 -0.90
C ASN A 103 3.57 -27.05 0.37
N ARG A 104 2.92 -27.40 1.48
CA ARG A 104 3.26 -27.00 2.84
C ARG A 104 4.77 -27.00 3.12
N ALA A 105 5.19 -26.02 3.90
CA ALA A 105 6.45 -26.02 4.63
C ALA A 105 6.16 -25.94 6.14
N ASP A 106 7.03 -26.51 6.96
CA ASP A 106 6.84 -26.56 8.41
C ASP A 106 7.40 -25.34 9.13
N ASP A 107 8.31 -24.62 8.48
CA ASP A 107 8.88 -23.36 8.93
C ASP A 107 9.39 -22.55 7.73
N PHE A 108 9.66 -21.27 7.98
CA PHE A 108 10.23 -20.34 7.03
C PHE A 108 11.30 -19.52 7.73
N THR A 109 12.56 -19.83 7.42
CA THR A 109 13.70 -19.05 7.91
C THR A 109 13.83 -17.76 7.09
N GLY A 110 13.80 -16.63 7.78
CA GLY A 110 14.07 -15.30 7.27
C GLY A 110 15.58 -15.04 7.16
N SER A 111 15.93 -14.04 6.36
CA SER A 111 17.29 -13.56 6.20
C SER A 111 17.31 -12.12 5.74
N GLU A 112 18.49 -11.52 5.70
CA GLU A 112 18.72 -10.28 4.99
C GLU A 112 19.52 -10.56 3.72
N ALA A 113 18.92 -10.28 2.56
CA ALA A 113 19.54 -10.49 1.26
C ALA A 113 19.09 -9.41 0.27
N ASN A 114 20.03 -8.93 -0.54
CA ASN A 114 19.78 -7.94 -1.60
C ASN A 114 19.04 -6.67 -1.11
N GLY A 115 19.30 -6.27 0.14
CA GLY A 115 18.70 -5.09 0.78
C GLY A 115 17.25 -5.29 1.25
N ILE A 116 16.74 -6.51 1.25
CA ILE A 116 15.43 -6.87 1.82
C ILE A 116 15.69 -7.76 3.04
N ARG A 117 15.03 -7.43 4.16
CA ARG A 117 14.96 -8.30 5.33
C ARG A 117 13.62 -9.04 5.31
N SER A 118 13.67 -10.36 5.21
CA SER A 118 12.49 -11.21 5.31
C SER A 118 12.19 -11.59 6.76
N ILE A 119 10.94 -11.97 7.00
CA ILE A 119 10.40 -12.30 8.32
C ILE A 119 10.53 -13.80 8.56
N ASP A 120 11.01 -14.18 9.74
CA ASP A 120 10.98 -15.55 10.23
C ASP A 120 9.55 -15.98 10.59
N PHE A 121 9.16 -17.18 10.17
CA PHE A 121 7.90 -17.79 10.57
C PHE A 121 8.15 -19.24 11.00
N PRO A 122 8.40 -19.49 12.30
CA PRO A 122 8.71 -20.81 12.84
C PRO A 122 7.42 -21.62 13.10
N ALA A 123 6.56 -21.72 12.09
CA ALA A 123 5.32 -22.48 12.15
C ALA A 123 4.91 -22.98 10.77
N PRO A 124 4.07 -24.03 10.70
CA PRO A 124 3.66 -24.57 9.41
C PRO A 124 2.70 -23.66 8.64
N PHE A 125 2.82 -23.64 7.32
CA PHE A 125 1.93 -22.92 6.41
C PHE A 125 1.57 -23.78 5.20
N PRO A 126 0.33 -23.75 4.67
CA PRO A 126 -0.19 -24.81 3.81
C PRO A 126 0.38 -24.80 2.39
N THR A 127 0.98 -23.66 1.99
CA THR A 127 1.49 -23.44 0.64
C THR A 127 2.72 -22.56 0.67
N SER A 128 3.73 -22.88 -0.13
CA SER A 128 4.93 -22.04 -0.30
C SER A 128 5.24 -21.86 -1.78
N PHE A 129 6.22 -21.04 -2.12
CA PHE A 129 6.78 -21.02 -3.48
C PHE A 129 8.30 -20.92 -3.46
N VAL A 130 8.89 -21.31 -4.57
CA VAL A 130 10.31 -21.11 -4.89
C VAL A 130 10.43 -20.50 -6.27
N PHE A 131 11.55 -19.84 -6.54
CA PHE A 131 11.88 -19.41 -7.89
C PHE A 131 12.60 -20.54 -8.62
N LEU A 132 12.21 -20.77 -9.87
CA LEU A 132 12.91 -21.73 -10.72
C LEU A 132 14.23 -21.13 -11.19
N GLU A 133 15.30 -21.89 -11.00
CA GLU A 133 16.60 -21.61 -11.58
C GLU A 133 16.58 -21.92 -13.09
N ASP A 134 17.51 -21.34 -13.85
CA ASP A 134 17.73 -21.59 -15.29
C ASP A 134 16.54 -21.28 -16.22
N VAL A 135 15.68 -20.34 -15.84
CA VAL A 135 14.65 -19.81 -16.74
C VAL A 135 15.28 -18.77 -17.67
N TYR A 136 15.45 -19.12 -18.94
CA TYR A 136 15.86 -18.16 -19.97
C TYR A 136 14.74 -17.16 -20.24
N SER A 137 15.01 -15.90 -19.96
CA SER A 137 14.12 -14.79 -20.26
C SER A 137 14.86 -13.64 -20.92
N SER A 138 14.21 -12.96 -21.86
CA SER A 138 14.78 -11.83 -22.61
C SER A 138 13.79 -10.67 -22.65
N GLY A 139 14.29 -9.44 -22.78
CA GLY A 139 13.44 -8.23 -22.85
C GLY A 139 12.66 -7.91 -21.56
N CYS A 140 13.12 -8.41 -20.41
CA CYS A 140 12.42 -8.26 -19.14
C CYS A 140 12.83 -7.05 -18.31
N ASN A 141 13.87 -6.32 -18.72
CA ASN A 141 14.24 -5.08 -18.07
C ASN A 141 13.10 -4.05 -18.18
N ASP A 142 12.84 -3.37 -17.08
CA ASP A 142 12.00 -2.20 -17.03
C ASP A 142 12.79 -1.00 -17.59
N LEU A 143 12.32 -0.49 -18.73
CA LEU A 143 12.93 0.63 -19.44
C LEU A 143 12.40 1.99 -18.97
N ARG A 144 11.54 2.05 -17.95
CA ARG A 144 10.93 3.28 -17.43
C ARG A 144 11.92 4.43 -17.28
N LEU A 145 13.03 4.22 -16.56
CA LEU A 145 14.00 5.28 -16.32
C LEU A 145 14.71 5.72 -17.59
N VAL A 146 14.93 4.80 -18.54
CA VAL A 146 15.50 5.11 -19.86
C VAL A 146 14.53 5.98 -20.66
N THR A 147 13.24 5.61 -20.68
CA THR A 147 12.19 6.39 -21.35
C THR A 147 12.01 7.77 -20.72
N ILE A 148 12.02 7.86 -19.38
CA ILE A 148 11.95 9.15 -18.67
C ILE A 148 13.17 10.00 -19.02
N PHE A 149 14.39 9.45 -18.96
CA PHE A 149 15.61 10.19 -19.29
C PHE A 149 15.59 10.68 -20.74
N PHE A 150 15.17 9.83 -21.68
CA PHE A 150 14.98 10.22 -23.07
C PHE A 150 13.99 11.37 -23.20
N ASN A 151 12.81 11.28 -22.57
CA ASN A 151 11.82 12.35 -22.61
C ASN A 151 12.32 13.65 -21.95
N VAL A 152 13.10 13.57 -20.86
CA VAL A 152 13.76 14.72 -20.24
C VAL A 152 14.69 15.39 -21.24
N LEU A 153 15.60 14.62 -21.86
CA LEU A 153 16.53 15.14 -22.86
C LEU A 153 15.79 15.76 -24.06
N SER A 154 14.79 15.07 -24.60
CA SER A 154 13.95 15.58 -25.69
C SER A 154 13.23 16.87 -25.30
N SER A 155 12.73 16.98 -24.07
CA SER A 155 12.06 18.20 -23.58
C SER A 155 13.03 19.38 -23.45
N VAL A 156 14.29 19.13 -23.06
CA VAL A 156 15.35 20.14 -23.01
C VAL A 156 15.70 20.60 -24.42
N ILE A 157 15.89 19.67 -25.37
CA ILE A 157 16.16 20.00 -26.79
C ILE A 157 15.00 20.80 -27.38
N PHE A 158 13.76 20.34 -27.18
CA PHE A 158 12.56 21.06 -27.62
C PHE A 158 12.52 22.49 -27.09
N THR A 159 12.88 22.68 -25.82
CA THR A 159 12.78 23.99 -25.19
C THR A 159 13.91 24.94 -25.63
N ILE A 160 15.15 24.46 -25.69
CA ILE A 160 16.33 25.30 -26.02
C ILE A 160 16.50 25.46 -27.52
N ALA A 161 16.52 24.35 -28.27
CA ALA A 161 16.89 24.35 -29.68
C ALA A 161 15.75 24.87 -30.56
N LEU A 162 14.49 24.60 -30.19
CA LEU A 162 13.34 24.99 -31.00
C LEU A 162 12.65 26.27 -30.51
N GLY A 163 12.93 26.73 -29.29
CA GLY A 163 12.42 28.00 -28.75
C GLY A 163 10.90 28.20 -28.93
N PRO A 164 10.04 27.27 -28.45
CA PRO A 164 8.62 27.29 -28.76
C PRO A 164 7.92 28.51 -28.15
N SER A 165 6.84 28.97 -28.79
CA SER A 165 5.99 30.00 -28.19
C SER A 165 5.40 29.51 -26.85
N PRO A 166 5.08 30.42 -25.90
CA PRO A 166 4.49 30.07 -24.61
C PRO A 166 3.29 29.10 -24.69
N LYS A 167 2.43 29.30 -25.70
CA LYS A 167 1.25 28.46 -25.92
C LYS A 167 1.63 27.05 -26.38
N ILE A 168 2.55 26.94 -27.33
CA ILE A 168 3.04 25.64 -27.83
C ILE A 168 3.74 24.89 -26.70
N PHE A 169 4.58 25.58 -25.92
CA PHE A 169 5.26 24.99 -24.77
C PHE A 169 4.28 24.37 -23.77
N PHE A 170 3.28 25.14 -23.32
CA PHE A 170 2.28 24.65 -22.37
C PHE A 170 1.55 23.39 -22.87
N TRP A 171 1.11 23.38 -24.13
CA TRP A 171 0.39 22.23 -24.68
C TRP A 171 1.30 21.02 -24.88
N VAL A 172 2.55 21.21 -25.32
CA VAL A 172 3.50 20.10 -25.44
C VAL A 172 3.80 19.49 -24.08
N LEU A 173 4.05 20.30 -23.04
CA LEU A 173 4.19 19.79 -21.66
C LEU A 173 2.94 19.06 -21.21
N SER A 174 1.75 19.60 -21.49
CA SER A 174 0.46 18.97 -21.12
C SER A 174 0.31 17.58 -21.73
N PHE A 175 0.60 17.42 -23.03
CA PHE A 175 0.52 16.14 -23.73
C PHE A 175 1.61 15.16 -23.28
N VAL A 176 2.87 15.59 -23.33
CA VAL A 176 4.02 14.73 -23.05
C VAL A 176 4.00 14.24 -21.60
N GLY A 177 3.68 15.11 -20.64
CA GLY A 177 3.65 14.74 -19.23
C GLY A 177 2.57 13.70 -18.94
N TYR A 178 1.36 13.90 -19.45
CA TYR A 178 0.26 12.94 -19.28
C TYR A 178 0.64 11.55 -19.81
N TRP A 179 1.09 11.48 -21.07
CA TRP A 179 1.44 10.20 -21.69
C TRP A 179 2.71 9.57 -21.13
N THR A 180 3.64 10.37 -20.62
CA THR A 180 4.79 9.86 -19.87
C THR A 180 4.34 9.12 -18.62
N VAL A 181 3.35 9.63 -17.88
CA VAL A 181 2.84 8.93 -16.69
C VAL A 181 2.13 7.64 -17.10
N VAL A 182 1.23 7.71 -18.09
CA VAL A 182 0.43 6.56 -18.57
C VAL A 182 1.30 5.43 -19.10
N VAL A 183 2.37 5.73 -19.84
CA VAL A 183 3.12 4.71 -20.60
C VAL A 183 4.44 4.34 -19.94
N ALA A 184 5.09 5.28 -19.25
CA ALA A 184 6.45 5.10 -18.78
C ALA A 184 6.58 5.17 -17.25
N SER A 185 5.94 6.11 -16.56
CA SER A 185 6.22 6.34 -15.14
C SER A 185 5.49 5.37 -14.21
N GLU A 186 4.16 5.33 -14.30
CA GLU A 186 3.32 4.55 -13.39
C GLU A 186 1.94 4.27 -14.02
N PRO A 187 1.88 3.32 -14.98
CA PRO A 187 0.64 2.94 -15.62
C PRO A 187 -0.34 2.33 -14.61
N ARG A 188 -1.64 2.59 -14.79
CA ARG A 188 -2.72 1.98 -13.98
C ARG A 188 -2.77 0.46 -14.06
N SER A 189 -2.35 -0.09 -15.20
CA SER A 189 -2.37 -1.52 -15.48
C SER A 189 -1.16 -1.91 -16.32
N LEU A 190 -0.77 -3.17 -16.27
CA LEU A 190 0.28 -3.73 -17.11
C LEU A 190 -0.30 -4.87 -17.96
N PRO A 191 -0.46 -4.69 -19.29
CA PRO A 191 -0.15 -3.48 -20.08
C PRO A 191 -1.09 -2.29 -19.78
N PRO A 192 -0.69 -1.05 -20.11
CA PRO A 192 -1.53 0.14 -19.89
C PRO A 192 -2.90 0.05 -20.58
N SER A 193 -3.96 0.40 -19.85
CA SER A 193 -5.32 0.47 -20.40
C SER A 193 -5.46 1.71 -21.28
N TRP A 194 -5.42 1.52 -22.60
CA TRP A 194 -5.58 2.61 -23.56
C TRP A 194 -6.99 3.24 -23.51
N SER A 195 -8.02 2.42 -23.30
CA SER A 195 -9.41 2.91 -23.26
C SER A 195 -9.63 3.88 -22.10
N GLU A 196 -9.24 3.49 -20.89
CA GLU A 196 -9.36 4.35 -19.71
C GLU A 196 -8.45 5.59 -19.86
N SER A 197 -7.22 5.40 -20.32
CA SER A 197 -6.25 6.50 -20.44
C SER A 197 -6.66 7.53 -21.49
N ILE A 198 -7.31 7.13 -22.58
CA ILE A 198 -7.87 8.06 -23.57
C ILE A 198 -9.14 8.72 -23.02
N GLY A 199 -9.98 7.96 -22.29
CA GLY A 199 -11.18 8.49 -21.64
C GLY A 199 -10.89 9.66 -20.70
N ASP A 200 -9.81 9.56 -19.91
CA ASP A 200 -9.38 10.59 -18.98
C ASP A 200 -8.63 11.76 -19.67
N PHE A 201 -8.04 11.52 -20.85
CA PHE A 201 -7.20 12.51 -21.52
C PHE A 201 -7.98 13.75 -21.97
N PHE A 202 -9.20 13.59 -22.53
CA PHE A 202 -9.98 14.74 -23.00
C PHE A 202 -10.49 15.65 -21.86
N PRO A 203 -11.07 15.12 -20.76
CA PRO A 203 -11.35 15.93 -19.59
C PRO A 203 -10.10 16.61 -19.02
N PHE A 204 -8.94 15.93 -19.04
CA PHE A 204 -7.67 16.55 -18.68
C PHE A 204 -7.30 17.73 -19.60
N LEU A 205 -7.49 17.62 -20.91
CA LEU A 205 -7.28 18.74 -21.83
C LEU A 205 -8.22 19.92 -21.55
N PHE A 206 -9.45 19.66 -21.09
CA PHE A 206 -10.35 20.72 -20.63
C PHE A 206 -9.81 21.42 -19.38
N VAL A 207 -9.27 20.68 -18.42
CA VAL A 207 -8.55 21.25 -17.27
C VAL A 207 -7.35 22.09 -17.75
N CYS A 208 -6.54 21.60 -18.68
CA CYS A 208 -5.43 22.37 -19.26
C CYS A 208 -5.89 23.65 -19.93
N TYR A 209 -7.00 23.61 -20.68
CA TYR A 209 -7.58 24.81 -21.27
C TYR A 209 -7.99 25.83 -20.19
N TRP A 210 -8.61 25.37 -19.10
CA TRP A 210 -8.94 26.24 -17.97
C TRP A 210 -7.68 26.82 -17.30
N LEU A 211 -6.67 26.01 -17.01
CA LEU A 211 -5.39 26.42 -16.45
C LEU A 211 -4.68 27.46 -17.33
N TRP A 212 -4.70 27.26 -18.65
CA TRP A 212 -4.12 28.19 -19.60
C TRP A 212 -4.70 29.60 -19.41
N ASN A 213 -6.02 29.71 -19.33
CA ASN A 213 -6.72 30.98 -19.24
C ASN A 213 -6.63 31.63 -17.85
N VAL A 214 -6.68 30.83 -16.78
CA VAL A 214 -6.78 31.34 -15.41
C VAL A 214 -5.40 31.65 -14.80
N SER A 215 -4.37 30.84 -15.09
CA SER A 215 -3.04 31.00 -14.47
C SER A 215 -1.91 31.24 -15.48
N TRP A 216 -1.72 30.34 -16.44
CA TRP A 216 -0.50 30.31 -17.25
C TRP A 216 -0.33 31.50 -18.19
N THR A 217 -1.40 31.95 -18.86
CA THR A 217 -1.33 33.10 -19.79
C THR A 217 -0.80 34.35 -19.08
N ASN A 218 -1.21 34.57 -17.83
CA ASN A 218 -0.81 35.74 -17.05
C ASN A 218 0.67 35.69 -16.64
N THR A 219 1.23 34.52 -16.40
CA THR A 219 2.59 34.37 -15.89
C THR A 219 3.59 34.12 -17.02
N LEU A 220 3.36 33.09 -17.84
CA LEU A 220 4.32 32.62 -18.84
C LEU A 220 4.58 33.66 -19.94
N GLN A 221 3.59 34.46 -20.32
CA GLN A 221 3.77 35.51 -21.34
C GLN A 221 4.55 36.73 -20.82
N HIS A 222 4.66 36.91 -19.50
CA HIS A 222 5.28 38.08 -18.89
C HIS A 222 6.70 37.82 -18.37
N ILE A 223 7.09 36.56 -18.20
CA ILE A 223 8.46 36.19 -17.79
C ILE A 223 9.36 36.14 -19.03
N SER A 224 10.39 37.00 -19.08
CA SER A 224 11.37 37.01 -20.17
C SER A 224 12.66 36.25 -19.83
N GLY A 225 13.34 35.76 -20.87
CA GLY A 225 14.74 35.30 -20.83
C GLY A 225 15.02 33.90 -20.29
N HIS A 226 14.24 33.38 -19.32
CA HIS A 226 14.55 32.09 -18.66
C HIS A 226 13.32 31.21 -18.36
N TRP A 227 12.16 31.51 -18.95
CA TRP A 227 10.90 30.84 -18.63
C TRP A 227 11.00 29.30 -18.86
N ALA A 228 11.75 28.86 -19.87
CA ALA A 228 12.06 27.45 -20.11
C ALA A 228 12.48 26.69 -18.83
N TRP A 229 13.50 27.19 -18.15
CA TRP A 229 14.09 26.56 -16.96
C TRP A 229 13.24 26.71 -15.71
N VAL A 230 12.51 27.83 -15.63
CA VAL A 230 11.57 28.10 -14.53
C VAL A 230 10.48 27.02 -14.46
N TYR A 231 10.03 26.49 -15.60
CA TYR A 231 8.94 25.51 -15.62
C TYR A 231 9.44 24.06 -15.77
N LEU A 232 10.43 23.79 -16.62
CA LEU A 232 10.76 22.44 -17.07
C LEU A 232 11.21 21.51 -15.92
N GLY A 233 12.12 21.99 -15.05
CA GLY A 233 12.61 21.20 -13.92
C GLY A 233 11.51 20.88 -12.89
N PRO A 234 10.81 21.91 -12.35
CA PRO A 234 9.69 21.71 -11.43
C PRO A 234 8.57 20.86 -12.02
N TRP A 235 8.28 21.02 -13.32
CA TRP A 235 7.30 20.21 -14.04
C TRP A 235 7.68 18.74 -14.06
N TRP A 236 8.92 18.40 -14.40
CA TRP A 236 9.40 17.02 -14.32
C TRP A 236 9.28 16.45 -12.91
N PHE A 237 9.62 17.24 -11.88
CA PHE A 237 9.49 16.82 -10.49
C PHE A 237 8.03 16.49 -10.10
N GLY A 238 7.06 17.21 -10.68
CA GLY A 238 5.63 16.91 -10.51
C GLY A 238 5.18 15.68 -11.32
N VAL A 239 5.61 15.55 -12.59
CA VAL A 239 5.26 14.42 -13.47
C VAL A 239 5.76 13.10 -12.89
N THR A 240 6.98 13.07 -12.36
CA THR A 240 7.61 11.89 -11.75
C THR A 240 7.47 11.85 -10.23
N MET A 241 6.40 12.44 -9.69
CA MET A 241 6.17 12.52 -8.24
C MET A 241 6.18 11.16 -7.54
N ASN A 242 5.83 10.09 -8.25
CA ASN A 242 5.93 8.72 -7.74
C ASN A 242 7.37 8.28 -7.41
N LEU A 243 8.37 8.85 -8.07
CA LEU A 243 9.79 8.60 -7.81
C LEU A 243 10.34 9.51 -6.71
N THR A 244 9.73 10.67 -6.47
CA THR A 244 10.22 11.69 -5.54
C THR A 244 9.46 11.74 -4.22
N ALA A 245 8.21 11.29 -4.18
CA ALA A 245 7.37 11.28 -2.98
C ALA A 245 7.99 10.44 -1.85
N GLY A 246 8.66 9.34 -2.17
CA GLY A 246 9.35 8.50 -1.18
C GLY A 246 10.57 9.15 -0.53
N TRP A 247 11.02 10.33 -0.99
CA TRP A 247 12.12 11.08 -0.35
C TRP A 247 11.68 11.80 0.92
N VAL A 248 10.37 12.00 1.08
CA VAL A 248 9.78 12.61 2.26
C VAL A 248 9.11 11.49 3.07
N PRO A 249 9.40 11.33 4.38
CA PRO A 249 8.83 10.27 5.21
C PRO A 249 7.37 10.55 5.60
N LEU A 250 6.49 10.82 4.62
CA LEU A 250 5.07 11.12 4.80
C LEU A 250 4.23 10.33 3.78
N ASP A 251 3.35 9.47 4.29
CA ASP A 251 2.40 8.71 3.46
C ASP A 251 0.96 9.17 3.68
N ARG A 252 0.50 9.20 4.94
CA ARG A 252 -0.80 9.78 5.33
C ARG A 252 -0.58 10.81 6.43
N LEU A 253 -1.47 11.80 6.48
CA LEU A 253 -1.47 12.85 7.51
C LEU A 253 -2.30 12.41 8.73
N THR A 254 -2.14 11.17 9.17
CA THR A 254 -2.80 10.64 10.38
C THR A 254 -1.83 10.75 11.57
N PRO A 255 -2.33 10.95 12.81
CA PRO A 255 -1.47 10.97 13.99
C PRO A 255 -0.63 9.69 14.15
N HIS A 256 -1.22 8.53 13.86
CA HIS A 256 -0.57 7.23 13.92
C HIS A 256 0.65 7.13 12.97
N ASP A 257 0.48 7.50 11.69
CA ASP A 257 1.55 7.40 10.69
C ASP A 257 2.72 8.35 10.99
N ILE A 258 2.42 9.53 11.54
CA ILE A 258 3.43 10.52 11.94
C ILE A 258 4.28 10.01 13.12
N GLN A 259 3.69 9.24 14.03
CA GLN A 259 4.40 8.69 15.19
C GLN A 259 5.26 7.48 14.83
N GLN A 260 4.79 6.62 13.90
CA GLN A 260 5.51 5.39 13.54
C GLN A 260 6.69 5.62 12.59
N ARG A 261 6.75 6.76 11.89
CA ARG A 261 7.80 7.05 10.91
C ARG A 261 8.86 8.01 11.45
N PRO A 262 10.14 7.58 11.55
CA PRO A 262 11.23 8.46 11.93
C PRO A 262 11.32 9.69 11.01
N GLY A 263 11.30 10.88 11.61
CA GLY A 263 11.44 12.15 10.87
C GLY A 263 10.16 12.68 10.20
N ALA A 264 9.03 11.95 10.27
CA ALA A 264 7.76 12.38 9.66
C ALA A 264 7.27 13.74 10.20
N LEU A 265 7.29 13.92 11.53
CA LEU A 265 6.88 15.18 12.16
C LEU A 265 7.72 16.37 11.68
N LEU A 266 9.05 16.20 11.63
CA LEU A 266 9.96 17.26 11.16
C LEU A 266 9.70 17.60 9.70
N ALA A 267 9.55 16.58 8.84
CA ALA A 267 9.22 16.77 7.43
C ALA A 267 7.90 17.52 7.24
N LEU A 268 6.87 17.18 8.01
CA LEU A 268 5.57 17.86 7.99
C LEU A 268 5.70 19.34 8.35
N LEU A 269 6.40 19.66 9.45
CA LEU A 269 6.59 21.04 9.88
C LEU A 269 7.34 21.88 8.84
N ILE A 270 8.38 21.31 8.20
CA ILE A 270 9.13 21.97 7.13
C ILE A 270 8.22 22.24 5.92
N LEU A 271 7.48 21.23 5.46
CA LEU A 271 6.60 21.37 4.30
C LEU A 271 5.46 22.36 4.56
N MET A 272 4.86 22.35 5.75
CA MET A 272 3.84 23.32 6.14
C MET A 272 4.41 24.74 6.16
N SER A 273 5.61 24.92 6.72
CA SER A 273 6.27 26.23 6.79
C SER A 273 6.59 26.79 5.40
N ILE A 274 7.17 25.96 4.52
CA ILE A 274 7.45 26.35 3.13
C ILE A 274 6.15 26.70 2.40
N THR A 275 5.11 25.86 2.53
CA THR A 275 3.81 26.10 1.88
C THR A 275 3.20 27.42 2.36
N LEU A 276 3.23 27.69 3.66
CA LEU A 276 2.71 28.95 4.22
C LEU A 276 3.45 30.17 3.67
N VAL A 277 4.78 30.13 3.62
CA VAL A 277 5.60 31.22 3.06
C VAL A 277 5.26 31.44 1.59
N LEU A 278 5.14 30.38 0.80
CA LEU A 278 4.79 30.47 -0.62
C LEU A 278 3.39 31.05 -0.82
N VAL A 279 2.40 30.61 -0.05
CA VAL A 279 1.02 31.14 -0.11
C VAL A 279 0.98 32.62 0.27
N CYS A 280 1.65 33.03 1.35
CA CYS A 280 1.73 34.42 1.77
C CYS A 280 2.41 35.30 0.71
N TYR A 281 3.50 34.83 0.12
CA TYR A 281 4.19 35.53 -0.97
C TYR A 281 3.29 35.69 -2.20
N GLN A 282 2.63 34.62 -2.63
CA GLN A 282 1.71 34.65 -3.78
C GLN A 282 0.52 35.59 -3.54
N ALA A 283 -0.07 35.55 -2.34
CA ALA A 283 -1.14 36.46 -1.94
C ALA A 283 -0.68 37.92 -1.97
N TRP A 284 0.53 38.21 -1.50
CA TRP A 284 1.12 39.54 -1.57
C TRP A 284 1.30 40.01 -3.02
N CYS A 285 1.89 39.20 -3.90
CA CYS A 285 2.05 39.54 -5.32
C CYS A 285 0.70 39.80 -6.01
N LEU A 286 -0.28 38.92 -5.81
CA LEU A 286 -1.62 39.06 -6.39
C LEU A 286 -2.37 40.30 -5.86
N LYS A 287 -2.08 40.72 -4.63
CA LYS A 287 -2.61 41.97 -4.06
C LYS A 287 -1.99 43.18 -4.76
N GLN A 288 -0.67 43.19 -4.98
CA GLN A 288 0.01 44.25 -5.74
C GLN A 288 -0.52 44.35 -7.18
N GLU A 289 -0.84 43.21 -7.80
CA GLU A 289 -1.46 43.14 -9.13
C GLU A 289 -2.96 43.50 -9.15
N LYS A 290 -3.58 43.81 -8.01
CA LYS A 290 -5.03 44.07 -7.87
C LYS A 290 -5.91 42.90 -8.34
N ARG A 291 -5.40 41.67 -8.33
CA ARG A 291 -6.11 40.45 -8.76
C ARG A 291 -6.61 39.59 -7.61
N PHE A 292 -6.05 39.77 -6.41
CA PHE A 292 -6.43 39.02 -5.21
C PHE A 292 -7.94 39.09 -4.90
N GLN A 293 -8.57 40.26 -5.12
CA GLN A 293 -9.99 40.44 -4.84
C GLN A 293 -10.90 39.53 -5.68
N LYS A 294 -10.49 39.16 -6.89
CA LYS A 294 -11.27 38.25 -7.76
C LYS A 294 -11.21 36.80 -7.28
N LEU A 295 -10.16 36.44 -6.54
CA LEU A 295 -9.94 35.08 -6.04
C LEU A 295 -10.56 34.86 -4.65
N ARG A 296 -10.75 35.90 -3.83
CA ARG A 296 -11.23 35.73 -2.45
C ARG A 296 -12.53 34.91 -2.34
N LEU A 297 -13.54 35.20 -3.16
CA LEU A 297 -14.86 34.57 -3.04
C LEU A 297 -14.84 33.10 -3.49
N PRO A 298 -14.26 32.75 -4.66
CA PRO A 298 -14.09 31.34 -5.05
C PRO A 298 -13.37 30.48 -3.99
N TYR A 299 -12.33 31.00 -3.34
CA TYR A 299 -11.60 30.24 -2.32
C TYR A 299 -12.34 30.15 -0.99
N ILE A 300 -13.11 31.17 -0.60
CA ILE A 300 -14.03 31.07 0.55
C ILE A 300 -15.09 29.99 0.28
N LEU A 301 -15.67 29.98 -0.92
CA LEU A 301 -16.65 28.96 -1.32
C LEU A 301 -16.03 27.56 -1.37
N LEU A 302 -14.81 27.42 -1.92
CA LEU A 302 -14.08 26.16 -1.91
C LEU A 302 -13.88 25.66 -0.47
N GLY A 303 -13.40 26.53 0.44
CA GLY A 303 -13.22 26.18 1.84
C GLY A 303 -14.53 25.76 2.51
N PHE A 304 -15.62 26.48 2.26
CA PHE A 304 -16.95 26.12 2.74
C PHE A 304 -17.41 24.75 2.24
N VAL A 305 -17.27 24.47 0.94
CA VAL A 305 -17.62 23.17 0.35
C VAL A 305 -16.80 22.05 0.97
N LEU A 306 -15.48 22.24 1.13
CA LEU A 306 -14.62 21.24 1.78
C LEU A 306 -15.05 20.95 3.21
N VAL A 307 -15.40 21.98 4.00
CA VAL A 307 -15.92 21.82 5.37
C VAL A 307 -17.24 21.05 5.37
N VAL A 308 -18.19 21.38 4.48
CA VAL A 308 -19.45 20.66 4.37
C VAL A 308 -19.23 19.18 4.04
N LEU A 309 -18.29 18.87 3.13
CA LEU A 309 -17.97 17.49 2.76
C LEU A 309 -17.37 16.67 3.93
N MET A 310 -16.70 17.32 4.90
CA MET A 310 -16.18 16.61 6.09
C MET A 310 -17.29 16.10 7.02
N PHE A 311 -18.51 16.61 6.89
CA PHE A 311 -19.65 16.18 7.73
C PHE A 311 -20.54 15.14 7.06
N VAL A 312 -20.17 14.63 5.87
CA VAL A 312 -20.93 13.56 5.21
C VAL A 312 -20.68 12.23 5.95
N PRO A 313 -21.72 11.57 6.50
CA PRO A 313 -21.55 10.31 7.23
C PRO A 313 -20.93 9.21 6.38
N GLU A 314 -20.11 8.34 6.99
CA GLU A 314 -19.46 7.17 6.36
C GLU A 314 -18.53 7.49 5.18
N HIS A 315 -18.24 8.77 4.94
CA HIS A 315 -17.34 9.24 3.91
C HIS A 315 -16.19 10.02 4.51
N SER A 316 -15.06 9.99 3.81
CA SER A 316 -13.86 10.74 4.16
C SER A 316 -13.49 11.68 3.01
N VAL A 317 -13.07 12.89 3.37
CA VAL A 317 -12.58 13.87 2.40
C VAL A 317 -11.13 13.53 2.07
N ARG A 318 -10.89 13.19 0.80
CA ARG A 318 -9.57 12.86 0.28
C ARG A 318 -9.18 13.79 -0.85
N ILE A 319 -8.32 14.76 -0.52
CA ILE A 319 -7.83 15.71 -1.52
C ILE A 319 -6.62 15.11 -2.25
N HIS A 320 -6.89 14.44 -3.36
CA HIS A 320 -5.86 13.96 -4.26
C HIS A 320 -4.97 15.13 -4.74
N HIS A 321 -3.68 14.87 -4.94
CA HIS A 321 -2.70 15.89 -5.34
C HIS A 321 -3.01 16.55 -6.69
N TYR A 322 -3.79 15.92 -7.58
CA TYR A 322 -4.29 16.62 -8.78
C TYR A 322 -5.29 17.73 -8.44
N LEU A 323 -6.18 17.52 -7.45
CA LEU A 323 -7.09 18.56 -6.96
C LEU A 323 -6.31 19.68 -6.27
N ILE A 324 -5.28 19.34 -5.50
CA ILE A 324 -4.36 20.33 -4.93
C ILE A 324 -3.74 21.18 -6.05
N GLY A 325 -3.26 20.51 -7.12
CA GLY A 325 -2.75 21.16 -8.32
C GLY A 325 -3.72 22.15 -8.94
N ILE A 326 -4.97 21.73 -9.17
CA ILE A 326 -6.05 22.55 -9.73
C ILE A 326 -6.39 23.73 -8.80
N PHE A 327 -6.57 23.46 -7.50
CA PHE A 327 -6.96 24.46 -6.51
C PHE A 327 -5.86 25.49 -6.25
N LEU A 328 -4.57 25.13 -6.32
CA LEU A 328 -3.49 26.09 -6.08
C LEU A 328 -3.05 26.84 -7.34
N SER A 329 -3.34 26.34 -8.54
CA SER A 329 -2.91 26.96 -9.80
C SER A 329 -3.32 28.43 -9.97
N PRO A 330 -4.56 28.86 -9.64
CA PRO A 330 -4.93 30.28 -9.71
C PRO A 330 -4.17 31.17 -8.70
N LEU A 331 -3.79 30.64 -7.52
CA LEU A 331 -2.96 31.37 -6.55
C LEU A 331 -1.54 31.55 -7.06
N ALA A 332 -1.02 30.59 -7.84
CA ALA A 332 0.28 30.68 -8.48
C ALA A 332 0.26 31.49 -9.80
N SER A 333 -0.66 32.45 -9.97
CA SER A 333 -0.83 33.19 -11.24
C SER A 333 -0.21 34.59 -11.28
N ALA A 334 0.60 34.94 -10.28
CA ALA A 334 1.33 36.20 -10.27
C ALA A 334 2.42 36.24 -11.37
N ARG A 335 2.83 37.44 -11.76
CA ARG A 335 3.81 37.71 -12.83
C ARG A 335 5.25 37.62 -12.31
N THR A 336 5.58 36.51 -11.65
CA THR A 336 6.90 36.28 -11.03
C THR A 336 7.48 34.94 -11.43
N ASN A 337 8.81 34.82 -11.45
CA ASN A 337 9.50 33.55 -11.75
C ASN A 337 9.07 32.44 -10.78
N LEU A 338 8.89 32.75 -9.49
CA LEU A 338 8.44 31.78 -8.51
C LEU A 338 7.03 31.23 -8.84
N SER A 339 6.14 32.06 -9.38
CA SER A 339 4.83 31.59 -9.85
C SER A 339 4.97 30.60 -11.00
N GLY A 340 5.94 30.81 -11.90
CA GLY A 340 6.24 29.84 -12.95
C GLY A 340 6.79 28.51 -12.42
N VAL A 341 7.66 28.53 -11.41
CA VAL A 341 8.14 27.32 -10.72
C VAL A 341 6.96 26.54 -10.14
N LEU A 342 6.06 27.24 -9.43
CA LEU A 342 4.87 26.62 -8.83
C LEU A 342 3.93 26.08 -9.91
N GLN A 343 3.64 26.84 -10.97
CA GLN A 343 2.77 26.37 -12.07
C GLN A 343 3.33 25.13 -12.77
N GLY A 344 4.64 25.09 -13.03
CA GLY A 344 5.30 23.92 -13.60
C GLY A 344 5.09 22.69 -12.71
N PHE A 345 5.44 22.79 -11.42
CA PHE A 345 5.25 21.72 -10.46
C PHE A 345 3.78 21.27 -10.37
N LEU A 346 2.85 22.22 -10.18
CA LEU A 346 1.41 21.95 -10.05
C LEU A 346 0.84 21.26 -11.30
N LEU A 347 1.22 21.67 -12.51
CA LEU A 347 0.81 20.96 -13.74
C LEU A 347 1.31 19.51 -13.74
N GLY A 348 2.56 19.28 -13.31
CA GLY A 348 3.09 17.93 -13.15
C GLY A 348 2.29 17.11 -12.13
N MET A 349 1.89 17.70 -10.98
CA MET A 349 1.04 17.02 -9.99
C MET A 349 -0.31 16.62 -10.58
N ILE A 350 -0.93 17.53 -11.36
CA ILE A 350 -2.21 17.29 -12.03
C ILE A 350 -2.09 16.12 -13.00
N GLN A 351 -1.04 16.11 -13.82
CA GLN A 351 -0.79 15.05 -14.79
C GLN A 351 -0.51 13.71 -14.11
N ASN A 352 0.38 13.70 -13.11
CA ASN A 352 0.69 12.50 -12.34
C ASN A 352 -0.57 11.93 -11.69
N GLY A 353 -1.40 12.78 -11.08
CA GLY A 353 -2.60 12.34 -10.40
C GLY A 353 -3.70 11.83 -11.33
N ILE A 354 -4.06 12.59 -12.37
CA ILE A 354 -5.13 12.17 -13.28
C ILE A 354 -4.71 10.95 -14.10
N ALA A 355 -3.47 10.89 -14.61
CA ALA A 355 -3.03 9.74 -15.39
C ALA A 355 -2.96 8.44 -14.58
N ARG A 356 -2.67 8.54 -13.27
CA ARG A 356 -2.55 7.38 -12.37
C ARG A 356 -3.86 6.98 -11.70
N TRP A 357 -4.72 7.92 -11.32
CA TRP A 357 -5.92 7.65 -10.52
C TRP A 357 -7.21 8.13 -11.19
N SER A 358 -7.16 8.55 -12.47
CA SER A 358 -8.28 9.24 -13.12
C SER A 358 -8.70 10.49 -12.31
N PHE A 359 -9.91 10.99 -12.52
CA PHE A 359 -10.53 12.05 -11.74
C PHE A 359 -11.12 11.48 -10.43
N ALA A 360 -10.26 10.90 -9.59
CA ALA A 360 -10.65 10.27 -8.32
C ALA A 360 -11.45 11.21 -7.42
N SER A 361 -12.52 10.69 -6.81
CA SER A 361 -13.45 11.50 -6.02
C SER A 361 -12.74 12.24 -4.87
N ILE A 362 -13.22 13.46 -4.57
CA ILE A 362 -12.83 14.17 -3.34
C ILE A 362 -13.50 13.57 -2.10
N LEU A 363 -14.62 12.87 -2.29
CA LEU A 363 -15.42 12.24 -1.25
C LEU A 363 -15.44 10.74 -1.52
N GLU A 364 -14.72 9.96 -0.72
CA GLU A 364 -14.62 8.51 -0.83
C GLU A 364 -15.26 7.86 0.40
N ARG A 365 -15.81 6.65 0.26
CA ARG A 365 -16.30 5.93 1.43
C ARG A 365 -15.15 5.63 2.37
N THR A 366 -15.35 5.81 3.67
CA THR A 366 -14.29 5.57 4.67
C THR A 366 -13.78 4.13 4.60
N SER A 367 -14.66 3.17 4.33
CA SER A 367 -14.29 1.76 4.10
C SER A 367 -13.38 1.56 2.88
N GLU A 368 -13.59 2.31 1.79
CA GLU A 368 -12.75 2.21 0.58
C GLU A 368 -11.35 2.80 0.82
N VAL A 369 -11.26 3.86 1.64
CA VAL A 369 -9.98 4.50 2.01
C VAL A 369 -9.17 3.64 2.99
N LEU A 370 -9.84 3.01 3.95
CA LEU A 370 -9.22 2.05 4.86
C LEU A 370 -8.76 0.79 4.12
N GLY A 371 -9.59 0.30 3.19
CA GLY A 371 -9.34 -0.90 2.41
C GLY A 371 -9.28 -2.13 3.31
N ASP A 372 -8.14 -2.81 3.31
CA ASP A 372 -7.81 -3.97 4.16
C ASP A 372 -7.15 -3.59 5.50
N GLY A 373 -7.22 -2.29 5.87
CA GLY A 373 -6.63 -1.76 7.09
C GLY A 373 -7.55 -1.85 8.30
N TYR A 374 -6.95 -1.77 9.49
CA TYR A 374 -7.64 -1.80 10.77
C TYR A 374 -8.24 -0.43 11.12
N SER A 375 -9.41 -0.42 11.75
CA SER A 375 -10.10 0.77 12.27
C SER A 375 -10.23 0.70 13.79
N SER A 376 -10.11 1.84 14.47
CA SER A 376 -10.34 1.92 15.92
C SER A 376 -11.78 1.56 16.33
N GLU A 377 -12.70 1.55 15.37
CA GLU A 377 -14.10 1.16 15.60
C GLU A 377 -14.35 -0.34 15.45
N ASP A 378 -13.35 -1.10 14.97
CA ASP A 378 -13.46 -2.53 14.75
C ASP A 378 -13.71 -3.27 16.07
N VAL A 379 -14.78 -4.05 16.06
CA VAL A 379 -15.20 -4.85 17.22
C VAL A 379 -14.57 -6.23 17.10
N MET A 380 -13.65 -6.58 18.00
CA MET A 380 -12.94 -7.87 17.96
C MET A 380 -13.18 -8.67 19.25
N PRO A 381 -13.12 -10.01 19.21
CA PRO A 381 -13.08 -10.81 20.42
C PRO A 381 -11.82 -10.50 21.24
N SER A 382 -11.90 -10.54 22.57
CA SER A 382 -10.71 -10.42 23.42
C SER A 382 -10.32 -11.77 23.98
N PHE A 383 -9.04 -12.13 23.95
CA PHE A 383 -8.57 -13.36 24.57
C PHE A 383 -8.71 -13.33 26.10
N ASP A 384 -9.12 -14.46 26.68
CA ASP A 384 -9.12 -14.69 28.12
C ASP A 384 -7.94 -15.59 28.50
N LEU A 385 -6.77 -14.98 28.62
CA LEU A 385 -5.52 -15.70 28.91
C LEU A 385 -5.53 -16.37 30.29
N GLY A 386 -6.31 -15.86 31.26
CA GLY A 386 -6.42 -16.46 32.59
C GLY A 386 -7.16 -17.80 32.58
N ASN A 387 -8.08 -17.98 31.62
CA ASN A 387 -8.81 -19.22 31.41
C ASN A 387 -8.27 -20.05 30.23
N SER A 388 -7.14 -19.63 29.65
CA SER A 388 -6.45 -20.34 28.57
C SER A 388 -5.22 -21.05 29.11
N GLY A 389 -4.91 -22.23 28.58
CA GLY A 389 -3.77 -23.01 29.04
C GLY A 389 -3.89 -24.48 28.73
N LEU A 390 -2.89 -25.23 29.19
CA LEU A 390 -2.85 -26.66 29.01
C LEU A 390 -3.73 -27.36 30.05
N ILE A 391 -4.49 -28.36 29.61
CA ILE A 391 -5.37 -29.19 30.43
C ILE A 391 -5.08 -30.68 30.17
N ASN A 392 -5.71 -31.57 30.95
CA ASN A 392 -5.61 -33.03 30.78
C ASN A 392 -4.15 -33.50 30.69
N ASP A 393 -3.36 -33.26 31.75
CA ASP A 393 -1.94 -33.63 31.84
C ASP A 393 -1.08 -33.08 30.69
N PHE A 394 -1.31 -31.81 30.34
CA PHE A 394 -0.61 -31.09 29.28
C PHE A 394 -0.85 -31.60 27.85
N LYS A 395 -1.84 -32.47 27.67
CA LYS A 395 -2.16 -33.09 26.38
C LYS A 395 -3.01 -32.21 25.47
N ASP A 396 -3.90 -31.44 26.06
CA ASP A 396 -4.89 -30.63 25.35
C ASP A 396 -4.68 -29.14 25.64
N LEU A 397 -4.94 -28.29 24.65
CA LEU A 397 -4.81 -26.84 24.77
C LEU A 397 -6.20 -26.19 24.79
N LYS A 398 -6.51 -25.48 25.88
CA LYS A 398 -7.71 -24.65 25.98
C LYS A 398 -7.37 -23.20 25.60
N VAL A 399 -8.08 -22.65 24.62
CA VAL A 399 -7.98 -21.25 24.18
C VAL A 399 -9.31 -20.58 24.48
N SER A 400 -9.32 -19.55 25.33
CA SER A 400 -10.53 -18.90 25.81
C SER A 400 -10.60 -17.43 25.38
N TRP A 401 -11.82 -16.89 25.28
CA TRP A 401 -12.08 -15.50 24.89
C TRP A 401 -13.34 -14.94 25.55
N LYS A 402 -13.38 -13.62 25.69
CA LYS A 402 -14.55 -12.86 26.15
C LYS A 402 -15.27 -12.27 24.96
N VAL A 403 -16.60 -12.26 25.04
CA VAL A 403 -17.51 -11.80 23.99
C VAL A 403 -17.94 -10.34 24.17
N GLU A 404 -17.70 -9.77 25.36
CA GLU A 404 -17.90 -8.36 25.64
C GLU A 404 -16.76 -7.54 25.02
N ALA A 405 -16.96 -7.07 23.80
CA ALA A 405 -16.20 -5.93 23.31
C ALA A 405 -16.72 -4.69 24.05
N GLU A 406 -15.85 -4.02 24.81
CA GLU A 406 -16.11 -2.82 25.63
C GLU A 406 -17.31 -1.97 25.15
N GLY A 407 -18.51 -2.24 25.69
CA GLY A 407 -19.69 -1.38 25.54
C GLY A 407 -20.52 -1.48 24.24
N LYS A 408 -20.22 -2.37 23.29
CA LYS A 408 -21.11 -2.62 22.12
C LYS A 408 -21.78 -3.99 22.24
N SER A 409 -23.11 -3.99 22.34
CA SER A 409 -23.94 -5.22 22.36
C SER A 409 -23.61 -6.10 21.15
N THR A 410 -22.94 -7.23 21.38
CA THR A 410 -22.66 -8.22 20.34
C THR A 410 -23.90 -9.05 20.06
N ASP A 411 -24.23 -9.22 18.78
CA ASP A 411 -25.33 -10.05 18.33
C ASP A 411 -25.12 -11.49 18.85
N PRO A 412 -26.08 -12.07 19.60
CA PRO A 412 -25.98 -13.41 20.16
C PRO A 412 -26.04 -14.50 19.08
N THR A 413 -25.95 -14.16 17.79
CA THR A 413 -25.78 -15.04 16.63
C THR A 413 -24.37 -15.02 16.00
N LEU A 414 -23.43 -14.26 16.57
CA LEU A 414 -22.02 -14.23 16.15
C LEU A 414 -21.20 -15.46 16.60
N MET A 415 -20.53 -16.08 15.63
CA MET A 415 -19.55 -17.14 15.84
C MET A 415 -18.14 -16.55 16.02
N VAL A 416 -17.22 -17.32 16.62
CA VAL A 416 -15.81 -16.91 16.74
C VAL A 416 -14.94 -17.81 15.88
N GLY A 417 -14.23 -17.18 14.93
CA GLY A 417 -13.20 -17.84 14.15
C GLY A 417 -11.86 -17.78 14.87
N VAL A 418 -11.18 -18.92 14.94
CA VAL A 418 -9.84 -19.06 15.54
C VAL A 418 -8.84 -19.35 14.43
N MET A 419 -7.96 -18.39 14.20
CA MET A 419 -6.78 -18.59 13.38
C MET A 419 -5.68 -19.24 14.21
N VAL A 420 -5.03 -20.26 13.64
CA VAL A 420 -3.83 -20.88 14.18
C VAL A 420 -2.73 -20.83 13.12
N ASN A 421 -1.57 -20.29 13.47
CA ASN A 421 -0.42 -20.13 12.58
C ASN A 421 -0.80 -19.43 11.25
N ASP A 422 -1.50 -18.31 11.36
CA ASP A 422 -1.99 -17.49 10.24
C ASP A 422 -2.97 -18.20 9.28
N ILE A 423 -3.60 -19.29 9.71
CA ILE A 423 -4.63 -20.02 8.94
C ILE A 423 -5.91 -20.09 9.77
N LEU A 424 -7.06 -19.80 9.16
CA LEU A 424 -8.34 -20.03 9.83
C LEU A 424 -8.54 -21.55 10.04
N SER A 425 -8.55 -22.01 11.28
CA SER A 425 -8.61 -23.44 11.59
C SER A 425 -9.94 -23.88 12.18
N PHE A 426 -10.62 -23.00 12.91
CA PHE A 426 -11.87 -23.31 13.59
C PHE A 426 -12.86 -22.16 13.47
N ILE A 427 -14.16 -22.49 13.34
CA ILE A 427 -15.28 -21.55 13.53
C ILE A 427 -16.17 -22.16 14.60
N ILE A 428 -16.35 -21.44 15.71
CA ILE A 428 -17.02 -21.93 16.91
C ILE A 428 -18.39 -21.28 17.04
N PRO A 429 -19.49 -22.06 16.90
CA PRO A 429 -20.84 -21.58 17.12
C PRO A 429 -21.13 -21.42 18.61
N HIS A 430 -22.00 -20.45 18.93
CA HIS A 430 -22.52 -20.04 20.24
C HIS A 430 -22.17 -20.86 21.49
N ILE A 431 -21.64 -20.10 22.49
CA ILE A 431 -21.67 -20.31 23.96
C ILE A 431 -20.40 -20.89 24.59
N ASN A 432 -19.54 -21.61 23.87
CA ASN A 432 -18.24 -21.93 24.44
C ASN A 432 -17.29 -20.75 24.25
N GLN A 433 -17.09 -19.97 25.31
CA GLN A 433 -16.01 -18.98 25.46
C GLN A 433 -14.61 -19.61 25.39
N SER A 434 -14.49 -20.83 24.89
CA SER A 434 -13.26 -21.56 24.77
C SER A 434 -13.32 -22.65 23.70
N LEU A 435 -12.20 -22.83 23.01
CA LEU A 435 -11.89 -23.97 22.16
C LEU A 435 -10.95 -24.91 22.93
N ILE A 436 -11.29 -26.20 22.98
CA ILE A 436 -10.36 -27.24 23.45
C ILE A 436 -9.80 -27.95 22.23
N ILE A 437 -8.48 -27.84 22.05
CA ILE A 437 -7.72 -28.51 20.99
C ILE A 437 -7.13 -29.78 21.59
N ASN A 438 -7.82 -30.90 21.40
CA ASN A 438 -7.36 -32.19 21.88
C ASN A 438 -6.06 -32.59 21.17
N ASN A 439 -5.09 -33.15 21.90
CA ASN A 439 -3.78 -33.51 21.37
C ASN A 439 -3.18 -32.39 20.49
N TYR A 440 -3.16 -31.15 21.01
CA TYR A 440 -2.88 -29.95 20.20
C TYR A 440 -1.56 -30.05 19.43
N LEU A 441 -0.52 -30.63 20.05
CA LEU A 441 0.77 -30.84 19.40
C LEU A 441 0.64 -31.66 18.12
N THR A 442 -0.14 -32.74 18.10
CA THR A 442 -0.29 -33.53 16.88
C THR A 442 -1.26 -32.88 15.90
N ASN A 443 -2.37 -32.32 16.39
CA ASN A 443 -3.45 -31.81 15.54
C ASN A 443 -3.11 -30.50 14.83
N LEU A 444 -2.32 -29.63 15.45
CA LEU A 444 -1.91 -28.35 14.86
C LEU A 444 -0.70 -28.49 13.93
N THR A 445 -0.12 -29.69 13.85
CA THR A 445 1.17 -29.92 13.18
C THR A 445 1.08 -31.03 12.14
N SER A 446 -0.01 -31.80 12.11
CA SER A 446 -0.16 -33.01 11.31
C SER A 446 0.01 -32.76 9.82
N SER A 447 1.20 -33.09 9.30
CA SER A 447 1.40 -33.78 8.01
C SER A 447 2.87 -34.21 7.75
N ALA A 448 3.88 -33.65 8.42
CA ALA A 448 5.30 -34.02 8.19
C ALA A 448 6.02 -34.60 9.42
N VAL A 449 5.55 -34.30 10.63
CA VAL A 449 6.20 -34.68 11.89
C VAL A 449 5.60 -35.95 12.51
N SER A 450 4.91 -36.76 11.71
CA SER A 450 4.16 -37.94 12.17
C SER A 450 5.03 -39.10 12.66
N THR A 451 6.36 -38.99 12.55
CA THR A 451 7.33 -39.97 13.05
C THR A 451 7.95 -39.60 14.39
N LEU A 452 7.76 -38.36 14.86
CA LEU A 452 8.30 -37.93 16.15
C LEU A 452 7.32 -38.24 17.29
N SER A 453 7.89 -38.64 18.43
CA SER A 453 7.15 -38.74 19.69
C SER A 453 6.72 -37.35 20.19
N VAL A 454 5.67 -37.29 21.01
CA VAL A 454 5.15 -36.01 21.58
C VAL A 454 6.25 -35.17 22.26
N PRO A 455 7.19 -35.73 23.04
CA PRO A 455 8.31 -34.96 23.61
C PRO A 455 9.24 -34.36 22.54
N GLN A 456 9.53 -35.11 21.47
CA GLN A 456 10.35 -34.61 20.35
C GLN A 456 9.64 -33.50 19.58
N LEU A 457 8.31 -33.60 19.45
CA LEU A 457 7.47 -32.59 18.80
C LEU A 457 7.40 -31.29 19.60
N ALA A 458 7.32 -31.37 20.92
CA ALA A 458 7.38 -30.21 21.81
C ALA A 458 8.74 -29.47 21.74
N THR A 459 9.83 -30.22 21.61
CA THR A 459 11.17 -29.63 21.40
C THR A 459 11.31 -28.98 20.02
N ALA A 460 10.72 -29.58 18.99
CA ALA A 460 10.77 -29.07 17.61
C ALA A 460 9.84 -27.87 17.39
N ILE A 461 8.71 -27.81 18.10
CA ILE A 461 7.67 -26.79 17.92
C ILE A 461 7.54 -26.02 19.22
N ASN A 462 8.24 -24.88 19.25
CA ASN A 462 8.31 -24.06 20.44
C ASN A 462 7.08 -23.15 20.63
N GLN A 463 6.34 -22.84 19.55
CA GLN A 463 5.28 -21.84 19.61
C GLN A 463 4.14 -22.04 18.61
N PHE A 464 2.97 -21.55 18.98
CA PHE A 464 1.77 -21.44 18.13
C PHE A 464 1.26 -20.00 18.15
N PHE A 465 0.77 -19.53 17.00
CA PHE A 465 0.22 -18.18 16.87
C PHE A 465 -1.31 -18.23 16.78
N PHE A 466 -2.00 -17.39 17.53
CA PHE A 466 -3.45 -17.33 17.60
C PHE A 466 -3.99 -15.94 17.30
N ARG A 467 -5.11 -15.88 16.57
CA ARG A 467 -5.90 -14.67 16.34
C ARG A 467 -7.38 -15.01 16.31
N LEU A 468 -8.23 -14.06 16.70
CA LEU A 468 -9.69 -14.24 16.76
C LEU A 468 -10.41 -13.22 15.89
N ALA A 469 -11.55 -13.60 15.32
CA ALA A 469 -12.48 -12.68 14.68
C ALA A 469 -13.92 -13.16 14.86
N PHE A 470 -14.89 -12.26 14.70
CA PHE A 470 -16.31 -12.60 14.66
C PHE A 470 -16.75 -13.01 13.26
N PHE A 471 -17.61 -14.01 13.19
CA PHE A 471 -18.16 -14.60 11.97
C PHE A 471 -19.68 -14.65 12.03
N LYS A 472 -20.33 -14.46 10.87
CA LYS A 472 -21.80 -14.53 10.75
C LYS A 472 -22.33 -15.96 10.64
N ASN A 473 -21.57 -16.82 9.95
CA ASN A 473 -21.95 -18.20 9.70
C ASN A 473 -20.69 -19.08 9.51
N VAL A 474 -20.92 -20.39 9.38
CA VAL A 474 -19.88 -21.40 9.15
C VAL A 474 -19.31 -21.33 7.72
N ASP A 475 -20.00 -20.66 6.79
CA ASP A 475 -19.56 -20.48 5.40
C ASP A 475 -18.52 -19.35 5.23
N ASP A 476 -17.69 -19.13 6.26
CA ASP A 476 -16.53 -18.21 6.25
C ASP A 476 -16.85 -16.72 6.03
N GLN A 477 -18.08 -16.27 6.33
CA GLN A 477 -18.39 -14.85 6.28
C GLN A 477 -17.90 -14.13 7.54
N ARG A 478 -16.66 -13.67 7.49
CA ARG A 478 -16.06 -12.81 8.51
C ARG A 478 -16.82 -11.47 8.64
N THR A 479 -17.07 -11.04 9.87
CA THR A 479 -17.81 -9.80 10.20
C THR A 479 -16.99 -8.77 10.95
N SER A 480 -15.80 -9.15 11.45
CA SER A 480 -14.85 -8.24 12.09
C SER A 480 -13.45 -8.43 11.52
N GLU A 481 -12.56 -7.49 11.78
CA GLU A 481 -11.12 -7.75 11.65
C GLU A 481 -10.64 -8.78 12.69
N TYR A 482 -9.48 -9.38 12.39
CA TYR A 482 -8.81 -10.28 13.31
C TYR A 482 -8.07 -9.51 14.40
N THR A 483 -8.03 -10.05 15.62
CA THR A 483 -7.19 -9.49 16.68
C THR A 483 -5.72 -9.39 16.26
N GLY A 484 -4.98 -8.59 17.02
CA GLY A 484 -3.53 -8.68 17.06
C GLY A 484 -3.03 -10.08 17.44
N PRO A 485 -1.77 -10.40 17.12
CA PRO A 485 -1.23 -11.72 17.34
C PRO A 485 -1.06 -12.02 18.82
N ILE A 486 -1.40 -13.26 19.18
CA ILE A 486 -0.99 -13.88 20.44
C ILE A 486 -0.09 -15.07 20.13
N THR A 487 0.99 -15.21 20.89
CA THR A 487 1.89 -16.36 20.81
C THR A 487 1.76 -17.22 22.07
N PHE A 488 1.50 -18.51 21.88
CA PHE A 488 1.59 -19.51 22.94
C PHE A 488 2.93 -20.24 22.83
N PHE A 489 3.74 -20.20 23.89
CA PHE A 489 5.01 -20.93 23.96
C PHE A 489 4.80 -22.28 24.64
N VAL A 490 5.10 -23.36 23.91
CA VAL A 490 4.91 -24.75 24.35
C VAL A 490 5.80 -25.07 25.55
N ASN A 491 7.09 -24.74 25.47
CA ASN A 491 8.09 -25.13 26.46
C ASN A 491 7.88 -24.46 27.83
N ASN A 492 7.53 -23.18 27.82
CA ASN A 492 7.33 -22.39 29.04
C ASN A 492 5.85 -22.27 29.43
N GLN A 493 4.94 -22.79 28.62
CA GLN A 493 3.48 -22.76 28.82
C GLN A 493 2.93 -21.34 29.04
N THR A 494 3.52 -20.36 28.35
CA THR A 494 3.21 -18.94 28.53
C THR A 494 2.57 -18.36 27.29
N TRP A 495 1.70 -17.38 27.52
CA TRP A 495 1.09 -16.58 26.48
C TRP A 495 1.77 -15.22 26.40
N LEU A 496 2.05 -14.73 25.20
CA LEU A 496 2.57 -13.40 24.92
C LEU A 496 1.62 -12.67 23.97
N GLY A 497 1.20 -11.46 24.34
CA GLY A 497 0.25 -10.65 23.58
C GLY A 497 -1.10 -10.46 24.30
N PRO A 498 -2.13 -9.94 23.60
CA PRO A 498 -2.10 -9.54 22.20
C PRO A 498 -1.23 -8.32 21.96
N ILE A 499 -0.53 -8.29 20.82
CA ILE A 499 0.16 -7.09 20.36
C ILE A 499 -0.88 -6.18 19.66
N PRO A 500 -1.10 -4.93 20.10
CA PRO A 500 -2.02 -4.03 19.44
C PRO A 500 -1.64 -3.78 17.97
N VAL A 501 -2.64 -3.79 17.08
CA VAL A 501 -2.45 -3.57 15.63
C VAL A 501 -2.71 -2.12 15.21
N ILE A 502 -3.38 -1.36 16.08
CA ILE A 502 -3.76 0.05 15.93
C ILE A 502 -3.08 0.88 17.02
#